data_AF-A0A6P1GAA6-F1
#
_entry.id   AF-A0A6P1GAA6-F1
#
_cell.length_a   1.000
_cell.length_b   1.000
_cell.length_c   1.000
_cell.angle_alpha   90.00
_cell.angle_beta   90.00
_cell.angle_gamma   90.00
#
_symmetry.space_group_name_H-M   'P 1'
#
loop_
_entity.id
_entity.type
_entity.pdbx_description
1 polymer ?
#
loop_
_entity_poly.entity_id
_entity_poly.type
_entity_poly.pdbx_seq_one_letter_code
_entity_poly.pdbx_strand_id
1 'polypeptide(L)'
;MSKRIRKSFILLSCLLFSLIVIFGGINLTYRLKYFFDTLLIENGYTVSKVETRGCNYVDKQQIFSFVEPYEGRNILSVPLTEIRSKVLQEKWTAKAYVIRKLPNTIIIIVEEYKPLALLNDESVLADDLVTVIPLKTPQERERFRNLLKIDAKSLNKGTKPLSELRKKM
;
A
#
# COMPACT_ATOMS: atom_id res chain seq x y z
N MET A 1 51.85 9.61 -38.40
CA MET A 1 50.53 9.76 -37.76
C MET A 1 50.68 10.62 -36.50
N SER A 2 49.97 11.75 -36.39
CA SER A 2 50.22 12.72 -35.30
C SER A 2 49.89 12.11 -33.93
N LYS A 3 50.66 12.45 -32.89
CA LYS A 3 50.44 11.94 -31.51
C LYS A 3 49.01 12.18 -30.99
N ARG A 4 48.31 13.20 -31.53
CA ARG A 4 46.89 13.49 -31.23
C ARG A 4 45.93 12.44 -31.81
N ILE A 5 46.16 11.97 -33.04
CA ILE A 5 45.31 10.97 -33.70
C ILE A 5 45.37 9.62 -32.97
N ARG A 6 46.57 9.19 -32.53
CA ARG A 6 46.74 7.93 -31.79
C ARG A 6 46.04 7.97 -30.42
N LYS A 7 46.11 9.09 -29.70
CA LYS A 7 45.38 9.25 -28.41
C LYS A 7 43.87 9.24 -28.62
N SER A 8 43.37 9.93 -29.65
CA SER A 8 41.94 9.92 -30.00
C SER A 8 41.42 8.52 -30.33
N PHE A 9 42.20 7.73 -31.09
CA PHE A 9 41.84 6.37 -31.45
C PHE A 9 41.79 5.42 -30.24
N ILE A 10 42.74 5.53 -29.31
CA ILE A 10 42.73 4.75 -28.06
C ILE A 10 41.51 5.12 -27.20
N LEU A 11 41.22 6.42 -27.05
CA LEU A 11 40.05 6.90 -26.31
C LEU A 11 38.74 6.38 -26.92
N LEU A 12 38.61 6.45 -28.25
CA LEU A 12 37.43 5.94 -28.96
C LEU A 12 37.28 4.43 -28.80
N SER A 13 38.38 3.66 -28.86
CA SER A 13 38.36 2.22 -28.64
C SER A 13 37.95 1.85 -27.21
N CYS A 14 38.46 2.55 -26.19
CA CYS A 14 38.03 2.35 -24.81
C CYS A 14 36.56 2.70 -24.60
N LEU A 15 36.06 3.76 -25.26
CA LEU A 15 34.67 4.19 -25.16
C LEU A 15 33.71 3.21 -25.85
N LEU A 16 34.10 2.65 -26.99
CA LEU A 16 33.33 1.61 -27.67
C LEU A 16 33.31 0.31 -26.86
N PHE A 17 34.44 -0.08 -26.26
CA PHE A 17 34.51 -1.26 -25.41
C PHE A 17 33.65 -1.12 -24.15
N SER A 18 33.68 0.05 -23.49
CA SER A 18 32.83 0.30 -22.32
C SER A 18 31.34 0.25 -22.68
N LEU A 19 30.94 0.82 -23.83
CA LEU A 19 29.57 0.69 -24.34
C LEU A 19 29.18 -0.78 -24.55
N ILE A 20 30.03 -1.60 -25.17
CA ILE A 20 29.75 -3.03 -25.39
C ILE A 20 29.59 -3.77 -24.06
N VAL A 21 30.43 -3.49 -23.06
CA VAL A 21 30.32 -4.12 -21.74
C VAL A 21 29.04 -3.68 -21.03
N ILE A 22 28.67 -2.41 -21.13
CA ILE A 22 27.43 -1.89 -20.55
C ILE A 22 26.21 -2.53 -21.23
N PHE A 23 26.13 -2.46 -22.55
CA PHE A 23 25.02 -3.06 -23.31
C PHE A 23 24.95 -4.58 -23.14
N GLY A 24 26.10 -5.27 -23.16
CA GLY A 24 26.18 -6.70 -22.91
C GLY A 24 25.75 -7.08 -21.50
N GLY A 25 26.21 -6.33 -20.50
CA GLY A 25 25.81 -6.51 -19.10
C GLY A 25 24.32 -6.32 -18.88
N ILE A 26 23.73 -5.26 -19.45
CA ILE A 26 22.29 -5.00 -19.40
C ILE A 26 21.49 -6.14 -20.06
N ASN A 27 21.92 -6.62 -21.24
CA ASN A 27 21.25 -7.75 -21.90
C ASN A 27 21.34 -9.04 -21.07
N LEU A 28 22.49 -9.29 -20.44
CA LEU A 28 22.71 -10.46 -19.61
C LEU A 28 21.81 -10.44 -18.36
N THR A 29 21.67 -9.30 -17.69
CA THR A 29 20.81 -9.18 -16.50
C THR A 29 19.34 -9.40 -16.85
N TYR A 30 18.85 -8.88 -17.98
CA TYR A 30 17.47 -9.14 -18.43
C TYR A 30 17.24 -10.62 -18.75
N ARG A 31 18.17 -11.29 -19.43
CA ARG A 31 18.06 -12.74 -19.72
C ARG A 31 18.06 -13.58 -18.46
N LEU A 32 18.95 -13.27 -17.51
CA LEU A 32 19.00 -13.96 -16.23
C LEU A 32 17.69 -13.77 -15.47
N LYS A 33 17.16 -12.55 -15.38
CA LYS A 33 15.88 -12.28 -14.72
C LYS A 33 14.75 -13.08 -15.35
N TYR A 34 14.64 -13.08 -16.67
CA TYR A 34 13.60 -13.84 -17.38
C TYR A 34 13.73 -15.35 -17.11
N PHE A 35 14.95 -15.89 -17.18
CA PHE A 35 15.20 -17.29 -16.87
C PHE A 35 14.79 -17.67 -15.43
N PHE A 36 15.15 -16.85 -14.45
CA PHE A 36 14.74 -17.06 -13.06
C PHE A 36 13.22 -16.94 -12.87
N ASP A 37 12.58 -15.96 -13.50
CA ASP A 37 11.12 -15.78 -13.44
C ASP A 37 10.42 -17.03 -14.00
N THR A 38 10.85 -17.54 -15.15
CA THR A 38 10.29 -18.76 -15.75
C THR A 38 10.49 -19.98 -14.86
N LEU A 39 11.70 -20.22 -14.36
CA LEU A 39 11.98 -21.34 -13.46
C LEU A 39 11.10 -21.29 -12.19
N LEU A 40 10.95 -20.12 -11.59
CA LEU A 40 10.13 -19.96 -10.39
C LEU A 40 8.67 -20.28 -10.68
N ILE A 41 8.13 -19.76 -11.79
CA ILE A 41 6.74 -20.02 -12.19
C ILE A 41 6.52 -21.51 -12.48
N GLU A 42 7.42 -22.16 -13.22
CA GLU A 42 7.36 -23.60 -13.51
C GLU A 42 7.40 -24.47 -12.24
N ASN A 43 8.09 -24.01 -11.21
CA ASN A 43 8.15 -24.67 -9.89
C ASN A 43 7.02 -24.22 -8.93
N GLY A 44 6.00 -23.50 -9.42
CA GLY A 44 4.82 -23.13 -8.65
C GLY A 44 4.97 -21.89 -7.76
N TYR A 45 6.07 -21.13 -7.87
CA TYR A 45 6.28 -19.85 -7.18
C TYR A 45 5.52 -18.71 -7.86
N THR A 46 4.21 -18.88 -8.03
CA THR A 46 3.32 -17.99 -8.76
C THR A 46 2.20 -17.49 -7.87
N VAL A 47 1.71 -16.26 -8.07
CA VAL A 47 0.54 -15.77 -7.36
C VAL A 47 -0.71 -16.50 -7.88
N SER A 48 -1.18 -17.50 -7.14
CA SER A 48 -2.41 -18.24 -7.47
C SER A 48 -3.49 -18.16 -6.40
N LYS A 49 -3.13 -17.70 -5.19
CA LYS A 49 -4.08 -17.55 -4.09
C LYS A 49 -3.86 -16.24 -3.36
N VAL A 50 -4.98 -15.58 -3.03
CA VAL A 50 -4.98 -14.43 -2.13
C VAL A 50 -5.89 -14.75 -0.94
N GLU A 51 -5.37 -14.56 0.27
CA GLU A 51 -6.14 -14.71 1.50
C GLU A 51 -6.25 -13.33 2.19
N THR A 52 -7.46 -12.95 2.58
CA THR A 52 -7.72 -11.73 3.34
C THR A 52 -8.20 -12.06 4.76
N ARG A 53 -7.72 -11.31 5.74
CA ARG A 53 -8.10 -11.46 7.16
C ARG A 53 -8.41 -10.08 7.76
N GLY A 54 -9.43 -10.02 8.61
CA GLY A 54 -9.78 -8.81 9.37
C GLY A 54 -10.61 -7.76 8.64
N CYS A 55 -11.02 -8.01 7.39
CA CYS A 55 -11.89 -7.09 6.64
C CYS A 55 -13.38 -7.24 7.06
N ASN A 56 -13.85 -6.45 8.02
CA ASN A 56 -15.26 -6.36 8.42
C ASN A 56 -15.96 -5.13 7.81
N TYR A 57 -15.24 -4.03 7.63
CA TYR A 57 -15.72 -2.76 7.08
C TYR A 57 -15.03 -2.38 5.77
N VAL A 58 -13.76 -2.77 5.59
CA VAL A 58 -13.01 -2.63 4.34
C VAL A 58 -13.58 -3.59 3.30
N ASP A 59 -13.72 -3.10 2.07
CA ASP A 59 -14.18 -3.91 0.94
C ASP A 59 -13.13 -4.96 0.55
N LYS A 60 -13.49 -6.24 0.69
CA LYS A 60 -12.59 -7.35 0.37
C LYS A 60 -12.24 -7.37 -1.12
N GLN A 61 -13.20 -7.07 -2.00
CA GLN A 61 -13.01 -7.05 -3.44
C GLN A 61 -12.02 -5.96 -3.84
N GLN A 62 -12.12 -4.79 -3.20
CA GLN A 62 -11.15 -3.71 -3.36
C GLN A 62 -9.74 -4.16 -2.96
N ILE A 63 -9.59 -4.87 -1.82
CA ILE A 63 -8.29 -5.42 -1.40
C ILE A 63 -7.75 -6.45 -2.42
N PHE A 64 -8.60 -7.34 -2.93
CA PHE A 64 -8.20 -8.31 -3.95
C PHE A 64 -7.72 -7.64 -5.24
N SER A 65 -8.36 -6.55 -5.67
CA SER A 65 -7.99 -5.79 -6.86
C SER A 65 -6.56 -5.24 -6.82
N PHE A 66 -5.98 -5.06 -5.63
CA PHE A 66 -4.59 -4.62 -5.49
C PHE A 66 -3.58 -5.72 -5.83
N VAL A 67 -3.98 -6.98 -5.75
CA VAL A 67 -3.13 -8.16 -6.04
C VAL A 67 -3.44 -8.74 -7.41
N GLU A 68 -4.67 -8.59 -7.91
CA GLU A 68 -5.16 -9.11 -9.19
C GLU A 68 -4.18 -8.87 -10.37
N PRO A 69 -3.54 -7.69 -10.55
CA PRO A 69 -2.59 -7.51 -11.64
C PRO A 69 -1.39 -8.48 -11.59
N TYR A 70 -1.09 -9.05 -10.43
CA TYR A 70 0.05 -9.94 -10.19
C TYR A 70 -0.29 -11.42 -10.29
N GLU A 71 -1.55 -11.79 -10.52
CA GLU A 71 -1.95 -13.18 -10.72
C GLU A 71 -1.14 -13.86 -11.83
N GLY A 72 -0.74 -15.11 -11.58
CA GLY A 72 0.11 -15.89 -12.49
C GLY A 72 1.58 -15.46 -12.56
N ARG A 73 1.95 -14.29 -12.01
CA ARG A 73 3.35 -13.80 -12.01
C ARG A 73 4.17 -14.42 -10.89
N ASN A 74 5.50 -14.39 -11.05
CA ASN A 74 6.45 -14.79 -10.01
C ASN A 74 6.13 -14.06 -8.69
N ILE A 75 5.80 -14.82 -7.65
CA ILE A 75 5.42 -14.28 -6.33
C ILE A 75 6.50 -13.38 -5.72
N LEU A 76 7.78 -13.63 -6.00
CA LEU A 76 8.90 -12.83 -5.47
C LEU A 76 8.97 -11.44 -6.12
N SER A 77 8.41 -11.29 -7.32
CA SER A 77 8.39 -10.01 -8.04
C SER A 77 7.29 -9.04 -7.57
N VAL A 78 6.33 -9.53 -6.76
CA VAL A 78 5.18 -8.74 -6.29
C VAL A 78 5.61 -7.61 -5.35
N PRO A 79 5.23 -6.34 -5.58
CA PRO A 79 5.64 -5.23 -4.71
C PRO A 79 4.76 -5.14 -3.45
N LEU A 80 5.06 -5.98 -2.44
CA LEU A 80 4.24 -6.05 -1.20
C LEU A 80 4.11 -4.70 -0.49
N THR A 81 5.15 -3.88 -0.51
CA THR A 81 5.14 -2.54 0.11
C THR A 81 4.13 -1.62 -0.58
N GLU A 82 4.05 -1.66 -1.91
CA GLU A 82 3.08 -0.86 -2.66
C GLU A 82 1.66 -1.34 -2.42
N ILE A 83 1.44 -2.67 -2.41
CA ILE A 83 0.15 -3.26 -2.07
C ILE A 83 -0.26 -2.84 -0.66
N ARG A 84 0.63 -2.95 0.32
CA ARG A 84 0.39 -2.51 1.70
C ARG A 84 0.01 -1.04 1.77
N SER A 85 0.71 -0.17 1.03
CA SER A 85 0.38 1.26 0.96
C SER A 85 -1.02 1.51 0.41
N LYS A 86 -1.46 0.75 -0.60
CA LYS A 86 -2.84 0.83 -1.11
C LYS A 86 -3.87 0.36 -0.07
N VAL A 87 -3.59 -0.75 0.62
CA VAL A 87 -4.46 -1.27 1.71
C VAL A 87 -4.59 -0.24 2.85
N LEU A 88 -3.51 0.46 3.20
CA LEU A 88 -3.52 1.52 4.23
C LEU A 88 -4.30 2.77 3.81
N GLN A 89 -4.57 2.97 2.52
CA GLN A 89 -5.40 4.08 2.04
C GLN A 89 -6.89 3.79 2.14
N GLU A 90 -7.28 2.53 2.37
CA GLU A 90 -8.67 2.18 2.62
C GLU A 90 -9.15 2.79 3.95
N LYS A 91 -10.32 3.46 3.90
CA LYS A 91 -10.79 4.36 4.97
C LYS A 91 -10.90 3.74 6.37
N TRP A 92 -11.14 2.44 6.45
CA TRP A 92 -11.32 1.72 7.71
C TRP A 92 -10.04 1.05 8.21
N THR A 93 -8.96 1.07 7.43
CA THR A 93 -7.70 0.40 7.78
C THR A 93 -6.91 1.21 8.81
N ALA A 94 -6.74 0.66 10.00
CA ALA A 94 -5.82 1.19 11.01
C ALA A 94 -4.39 0.68 10.79
N LYS A 95 -4.23 -0.61 10.50
CA LYS A 95 -2.94 -1.21 10.11
C LYS A 95 -3.13 -2.27 9.03
N ALA A 96 -2.07 -2.52 8.28
CA ALA A 96 -2.04 -3.55 7.26
C ALA A 96 -0.71 -4.29 7.23
N TYR A 97 -0.79 -5.59 7.01
CA TYR A 97 0.33 -6.48 6.78
C TYR A 97 0.09 -7.26 5.49
N VAL A 98 1.10 -7.29 4.63
CA VAL A 98 1.06 -8.04 3.37
C VAL A 98 2.25 -8.98 3.36
N ILE A 99 1.98 -10.28 3.28
CA ILE A 99 2.97 -11.33 3.51
C ILE A 99 2.89 -12.35 2.38
N ARG A 100 4.04 -12.85 1.93
CA ARG A 100 4.09 -14.04 1.08
C ARG A 100 4.04 -15.29 1.93
N LYS A 101 3.08 -16.15 1.68
CA LYS A 101 3.10 -17.55 2.09
C LYS A 101 3.48 -18.36 0.85
N LEU A 102 4.78 -18.63 0.74
CA LEU A 102 5.34 -19.40 -0.36
C LEU A 102 4.72 -20.82 -0.40
N PRO A 103 4.63 -21.43 -1.59
CA PRO A 103 5.13 -20.91 -2.86
C PRO A 103 4.19 -19.91 -3.55
N ASN A 104 2.90 -19.86 -3.22
CA ASN A 104 1.90 -19.32 -4.16
C ASN A 104 0.81 -18.41 -3.58
N THR A 105 0.89 -18.07 -2.30
CA THR A 105 -0.18 -17.36 -1.60
C THR A 105 0.28 -15.97 -1.13
N ILE A 106 -0.52 -14.94 -1.41
CA ILE A 106 -0.40 -13.62 -0.77
C ILE A 106 -1.43 -13.53 0.35
N ILE A 107 -0.97 -13.26 1.57
CA ILE A 107 -1.84 -13.04 2.74
C ILE A 107 -1.87 -11.54 3.03
N ILE A 108 -3.07 -10.98 3.07
CA ILE A 108 -3.32 -9.60 3.48
C ILE A 108 -4.08 -9.63 4.80
N ILE A 109 -3.49 -9.03 5.82
CA ILE A 109 -4.10 -8.89 7.15
C ILE A 109 -4.39 -7.41 7.36
N VAL A 110 -5.65 -7.11 7.61
CA VAL A 110 -6.15 -5.76 7.88
C VAL A 110 -6.56 -5.69 9.34
N GLU A 111 -5.98 -4.74 10.09
CA GLU A 111 -6.53 -4.31 11.38
C GLU A 111 -7.38 -3.06 11.12
N GLU A 112 -8.67 -3.14 11.40
CA GLU A 112 -9.61 -2.04 11.18
C GLU A 112 -9.77 -1.17 12.42
N TYR A 113 -10.04 0.12 12.21
CA TYR A 113 -10.49 1.01 13.28
C TYR A 113 -11.80 0.50 13.88
N LYS A 114 -11.95 0.64 15.20
CA LYS A 114 -13.21 0.30 15.86
C LYS A 114 -14.12 1.53 15.87
N PRO A 115 -15.40 1.38 15.47
CA PRO A 115 -16.33 2.49 15.48
C PRO A 115 -16.70 2.85 16.92
N LEU A 116 -16.40 4.08 17.36
CA LEU A 116 -16.66 4.52 18.73
C LEU A 116 -17.95 5.34 18.85
N ALA A 117 -18.12 6.34 17.98
CA ALA A 117 -19.25 7.26 18.04
C ALA A 117 -19.65 7.76 16.64
N LEU A 118 -20.92 8.13 16.48
CA LEU A 118 -21.47 8.72 15.27
C LEU A 118 -21.48 10.26 15.39
N LEU A 119 -20.80 10.94 14.49
CA LEU A 119 -20.69 12.39 14.43
C LEU A 119 -21.68 12.95 13.40
N ASN A 120 -22.61 13.78 13.87
CA ASN A 120 -23.63 14.45 13.06
C ASN A 120 -24.39 13.54 12.07
N ASP A 121 -24.51 12.23 12.34
CA ASP A 121 -25.08 11.21 11.43
C ASP A 121 -24.37 11.05 10.06
N GLU A 122 -23.19 11.66 9.87
CA GLU A 122 -22.47 11.70 8.59
C GLU A 122 -21.10 11.01 8.62
N SER A 123 -20.53 10.84 9.82
CA SER A 123 -19.19 10.25 9.98
C SER A 123 -19.07 9.48 11.28
N VAL A 124 -18.09 8.57 11.35
CA VAL A 124 -17.78 7.82 12.57
C VAL A 124 -16.45 8.27 13.13
N LEU A 125 -16.41 8.55 14.43
CA LEU A 125 -15.16 8.69 15.17
C LEU A 125 -14.63 7.29 15.53
N ALA A 126 -13.38 7.03 15.18
CA ALA A 126 -12.69 5.79 15.51
C ALA A 126 -12.24 5.74 16.99
N ASP A 127 -11.79 4.56 17.42
CA ASP A 127 -11.30 4.29 18.77
C ASP A 127 -10.00 5.01 19.14
N ASP A 128 -9.25 5.51 18.16
CA ASP A 128 -8.07 6.34 18.38
C ASP A 128 -8.42 7.80 18.78
N LEU A 129 -9.71 8.16 18.76
CA LEU A 129 -10.23 9.51 19.04
C LEU A 129 -9.74 10.62 18.10
N VAL A 130 -9.07 10.25 17.00
CA VAL A 130 -8.47 11.20 16.04
C VAL A 130 -9.06 10.98 14.66
N THR A 131 -9.24 9.73 14.25
CA THR A 131 -9.67 9.37 12.91
C THR A 131 -11.18 9.54 12.77
N VAL A 132 -11.58 10.36 11.79
CA VAL A 132 -12.99 10.57 11.42
C VAL A 132 -13.23 9.97 10.04
N ILE A 133 -14.13 8.98 10.00
CA ILE A 133 -14.41 8.18 8.80
C ILE A 133 -15.77 8.62 8.22
N PRO A 134 -15.80 9.23 7.02
CA PRO A 134 -17.07 9.66 6.42
C PRO A 134 -17.90 8.47 5.94
N LEU A 135 -19.22 8.55 6.18
CA LEU A 135 -20.21 7.57 5.73
C LEU A 135 -20.87 8.08 4.45
N LYS A 136 -20.56 7.45 3.32
CA LYS A 136 -20.97 7.94 1.99
C LYS A 136 -22.37 7.45 1.62
N THR A 137 -22.72 6.23 2.00
CA THR A 137 -23.96 5.59 1.57
C THR A 137 -25.00 5.52 2.70
N PRO A 138 -26.30 5.49 2.38
CA PRO A 138 -27.35 5.27 3.39
C PRO A 138 -27.16 3.95 4.16
N GLN A 139 -26.68 2.89 3.50
CA GLN A 139 -26.42 1.59 4.11
C GLN A 139 -25.31 1.68 5.16
N GLU A 140 -24.25 2.45 4.88
CA GLU A 140 -23.19 2.71 5.86
C GLU A 140 -23.71 3.45 7.09
N ARG A 141 -24.58 4.47 6.91
CA ARG A 141 -25.19 5.19 8.03
C ARG A 141 -26.06 4.29 8.89
N GLU A 142 -26.88 3.46 8.26
CA GLU A 142 -27.76 2.53 8.96
C GLU A 142 -26.95 1.53 9.82
N ARG A 143 -25.81 1.05 9.30
CA ARG A 143 -24.92 0.12 10.03
C ARG A 143 -24.44 0.67 11.38
N PHE A 144 -24.28 1.98 11.49
CA PHE A 144 -23.73 2.65 12.68
C PHE A 144 -24.76 3.47 13.47
N ARG A 145 -26.05 3.35 13.14
CA ARG A 145 -27.13 4.13 13.77
C ARG A 145 -27.25 3.96 15.30
N ASN A 146 -26.77 2.83 15.81
CA ASN A 146 -26.84 2.46 17.23
C ASN A 146 -25.62 2.93 18.04
N LEU A 147 -24.64 3.57 17.40
CA LEU A 147 -23.52 4.20 18.12
C LEU A 147 -24.01 5.43 18.90
N LEU A 148 -23.25 5.78 19.94
CA LEU A 148 -23.43 7.06 20.64
C LEU A 148 -23.34 8.20 19.62
N LYS A 149 -24.36 9.07 19.60
CA LYS A 149 -24.38 10.24 18.73
C LYS A 149 -23.75 11.44 19.42
N ILE A 150 -22.84 12.09 18.73
CA ILE A 150 -22.21 13.34 19.15
C ILE A 150 -22.56 14.40 18.11
N ASP A 151 -23.34 15.39 18.53
CA ASP A 151 -23.59 16.60 17.74
C ASP A 151 -22.45 17.59 18.00
N ALA A 152 -21.65 17.90 16.98
CA ALA A 152 -20.53 18.81 17.09
C ALA A 152 -20.97 20.23 17.52
N LYS A 153 -22.21 20.64 17.20
CA LYS A 153 -22.77 21.92 17.65
C LYS A 153 -22.99 21.94 19.17
N SER A 154 -23.15 20.78 19.79
CA SER A 154 -23.28 20.66 21.25
C SER A 154 -21.92 20.72 21.96
N LEU A 155 -20.80 20.40 21.29
CA LEU A 155 -19.45 20.53 21.88
C LEU A 155 -19.06 22.00 22.14
N ASN A 156 -19.46 22.91 21.25
CA ASN A 156 -19.21 24.36 21.42
C ASN A 156 -20.00 25.01 22.57
N LYS A 157 -21.00 24.32 23.14
CA LYS A 157 -21.84 24.89 24.22
C LYS A 157 -21.17 24.80 25.60
N GLY A 158 -20.13 23.99 25.76
CA GLY A 158 -19.45 23.75 27.06
C GLY A 158 -17.98 24.18 27.12
N THR A 159 -17.38 24.59 26.01
CA THR A 159 -15.96 24.96 25.96
C THR A 159 -15.77 26.41 26.40
N LYS A 160 -15.50 26.63 27.69
CA LYS A 160 -14.72 27.81 28.07
C LYS A 160 -13.28 27.59 27.61
N PRO A 161 -12.68 28.50 26.84
CA PRO A 161 -11.28 28.34 26.44
C PRO A 161 -10.41 28.23 27.71
N LEU A 162 -9.40 27.36 27.66
CA LEU A 162 -8.52 27.09 28.82
C LEU A 162 -7.90 28.38 29.39
N SER A 163 -7.72 29.40 28.56
CA SER A 163 -7.28 30.74 28.92
C SER A 163 -8.24 31.47 29.88
N GLU A 164 -9.54 31.21 29.80
CA GLU A 164 -10.55 31.77 30.70
C GLU A 164 -10.62 31.04 32.04
N LEU A 165 -10.38 29.72 32.04
CA LEU A 165 -10.31 28.93 33.29
C LEU A 165 -9.06 29.29 34.10
N ARG A 166 -7.94 29.59 33.44
CA ARG A 166 -6.67 30.00 34.08
C ARG A 166 -6.76 31.36 34.78
N LYS A 167 -7.67 32.25 34.39
CA LYS A 167 -7.86 33.57 35.04
C LYS A 167 -8.69 33.51 36.33
N LYS A 168 -9.32 32.37 36.63
CA LYS A 168 -10.16 32.16 37.82
C LYS A 168 -9.48 31.35 38.93
N MET A 169 -8.27 30.86 38.70
CA MET A 169 -7.35 30.36 39.73
C MET A 169 -6.35 31.45 40.07
#